data_AF-A0A9D8G6M2-F1
#
_entry.id   AF-A0A9D8G6M2-F1
#
_cell.length_a   1.000
_cell.length_b   1.000
_cell.length_c   1.000
_cell.angle_alpha   90.00
_cell.angle_beta   90.00
_cell.angle_gamma   90.00
#
_symmetry.space_group_name_H-M   'P 1'
#
loop_
_entity.id
_entity.type
_entity.pdbx_description
1 polymer ?
#
loop_
_entity_poly.entity_id
_entity_poly.type
_entity_poly.pdbx_seq_one_letter_code
_entity_poly.pdbx_strand_id
1 'polypeptide(L)'
;FSCIASEKEVLGTYRLYGPKPQELLFTENDTNFKKLFGQDNFAPHVKDGFHEYLIQGNKQAIHPENRGTKGAFHYVLEIDAQKSQRLALRLTQDLLTQDPLVQAEAVYQMRLQEANEFYGEIISKNLTPEQASIERQALSGMLWNKQFYLYPVETWLTGDGKEPLIRNHPRNKNWLHLYNEDILSMPDKWEYPWFAAWDLAFHTLPLCRVDPDFAKKQLTVLTREWFMHPSGQLPAYEWNFSDVNPPVHAWACWRVFKMDKKATGQADVKFLEAVFQKLLLNFTWWVNREDADGRNIFQGGFLGLDNISVFNRSEHLPQGGVLYQSDATSWMGMFAATMLRMAVELVKVNPIYEDIASKFYLHFLYISRAINIESNHMPSLWDEKEGFYYDVLILPEGGCKSLKVKSLVGLIPLLAVMTIEMEDLQRMKNFCKRLSWFEDHRPDLCCKIASIKKPGVNGRRLVSIVDEDKLRKILKILLDEKEFLSPYGIRSIAKSHGEHPYILDVGTSHYSVDYEPGESTDRLFGGNSNWRGPIWMPINILIIESLQKFHHYLGDSFKVECPVGSKRFLNLWEVSQEISKRLL
;
A
#
# COMPACT_ATOMS: atom_id res chain seq x y z
N PHE A 1 -24.75 18.31 35.79
CA PHE A 1 -24.53 17.44 34.61
C PHE A 1 -25.85 16.84 34.16
N SER A 2 -25.91 16.31 32.94
CA SER A 2 -27.03 15.52 32.41
C SER A 2 -26.51 14.19 31.85
N CYS A 3 -27.39 13.21 31.66
CA CYS A 3 -27.04 11.86 31.21
C CYS A 3 -27.99 11.40 30.10
N ILE A 4 -27.44 10.81 29.05
CA ILE A 4 -28.18 10.00 28.08
C ILE A 4 -27.73 8.56 28.25
N ALA A 5 -28.67 7.64 28.47
CA ALA A 5 -28.39 6.21 28.50
C ALA A 5 -28.70 5.59 27.12
N SER A 6 -27.85 4.67 26.68
CA SER A 6 -28.05 3.84 25.51
C SER A 6 -27.93 2.38 25.93
N GLU A 7 -28.92 1.57 25.57
CA GLU A 7 -28.93 0.15 25.87
C GLU A 7 -28.80 -0.65 24.56
N LYS A 8 -27.89 -1.62 24.56
CA LYS A 8 -27.68 -2.56 23.47
C LYS A 8 -27.55 -3.95 24.07
N GLU A 9 -28.19 -4.92 23.44
CA GLU A 9 -28.22 -6.31 23.92
C GLU A 9 -26.79 -6.88 24.11
N VAL A 10 -25.89 -6.64 23.16
CA VAL A 10 -24.52 -7.18 23.18
C VAL A 10 -23.56 -6.35 24.04
N LEU A 11 -23.72 -5.02 24.07
CA LEU A 11 -22.77 -4.11 24.72
C LEU A 11 -23.21 -3.70 26.14
N GLY A 12 -24.44 -4.02 26.53
CA GLY A 12 -25.07 -3.58 27.77
C GLY A 12 -25.50 -2.10 27.72
N THR A 13 -25.66 -1.51 28.90
CA THR A 13 -26.02 -0.09 29.04
C THR A 13 -24.77 0.79 29.13
N TYR A 14 -24.67 1.75 28.22
CA TYR A 14 -23.71 2.86 28.31
C TYR A 14 -24.43 4.15 28.67
N ARG A 15 -23.77 4.99 29.46
CA ARG A 15 -24.24 6.29 29.92
C ARG A 15 -23.25 7.35 29.48
N LEU A 16 -23.71 8.29 28.67
CA LEU A 16 -22.97 9.47 28.28
C LEU A 16 -23.37 10.62 29.19
N TYR A 17 -22.43 11.10 30.00
CA TYR A 17 -22.60 12.25 30.87
C TYR A 17 -21.99 13.50 30.23
N GLY A 18 -22.65 14.64 30.39
CA GLY A 18 -22.16 15.94 29.94
C GLY A 18 -22.59 17.09 30.87
N PRO A 19 -22.07 18.32 30.69
CA PRO A 19 -22.56 19.49 31.39
C PRO A 19 -24.07 19.65 31.18
N LYS A 20 -24.74 20.43 32.04
CA LYS A 20 -26.18 20.65 31.86
C LYS A 20 -26.41 21.34 30.50
N PRO A 21 -27.07 20.70 29.51
CA PRO A 21 -27.37 21.33 28.24
C PRO A 21 -28.57 22.27 28.38
N GLN A 22 -28.88 23.02 27.33
CA GLN A 22 -30.15 23.74 27.27
C GLN A 22 -31.30 22.74 27.17
N GLU A 23 -31.15 21.76 26.28
CA GLU A 23 -32.13 20.72 26.03
C GLU A 23 -31.44 19.37 25.74
N LEU A 24 -32.12 18.27 26.06
CA LEU A 24 -31.77 16.95 25.54
C LEU A 24 -32.72 16.66 24.39
N LEU A 25 -32.16 16.31 23.23
CA LEU A 25 -32.93 16.07 22.01
C LEU A 25 -32.92 14.58 21.68
N PHE A 26 -34.07 14.04 21.30
CA PHE A 26 -34.21 12.66 20.89
C PHE A 26 -35.00 12.55 19.59
N THR A 27 -34.63 11.59 18.76
CA THR A 27 -35.35 11.22 17.53
C THR A 27 -35.05 9.77 17.19
N GLU A 28 -35.68 9.24 16.16
CA GLU A 28 -35.38 7.91 15.66
C GLU A 28 -34.35 7.91 14.53
N ASN A 29 -33.65 6.78 14.35
CA ASN A 29 -32.75 6.53 13.23
C ASN A 29 -33.48 6.02 11.99
N ASP A 30 -34.82 6.12 11.96
CA ASP A 30 -35.65 5.69 10.85
C ASP A 30 -35.49 6.56 9.60
N THR A 31 -35.73 5.95 8.44
CA THR A 31 -35.67 6.64 7.15
C THR A 31 -36.80 7.66 6.99
N ASN A 32 -36.45 8.85 6.50
CA ASN A 32 -37.42 9.88 6.14
C ASN A 32 -38.00 9.58 4.75
N PHE A 33 -38.97 8.66 4.71
CA PHE A 33 -39.65 8.23 3.49
C PHE A 33 -40.39 9.37 2.79
N LYS A 34 -40.93 10.31 3.57
CA LYS A 34 -41.64 11.46 3.01
C LYS A 34 -40.73 12.34 2.16
N LYS A 35 -39.52 12.61 2.66
CA LYS A 35 -38.55 13.46 1.95
C LYS A 35 -37.86 12.73 0.80
N LEU A 36 -37.52 11.45 0.97
CA LEU A 36 -36.77 10.69 -0.03
C LEU A 36 -37.63 10.08 -1.14
N PHE A 37 -38.84 9.65 -0.80
CA PHE A 37 -39.69 8.84 -1.67
C PHE A 37 -41.12 9.38 -1.83
N GLY A 38 -41.47 10.49 -1.15
CA GLY A 38 -42.83 11.05 -1.19
C GLY A 38 -43.88 10.18 -0.49
N GLN A 39 -43.47 9.22 0.35
CA GLN A 39 -44.34 8.30 1.06
C GLN A 39 -44.50 8.69 2.53
N ASP A 40 -45.59 8.30 3.19
CA ASP A 40 -45.74 8.58 4.62
C ASP A 40 -44.65 7.87 5.45
N ASN A 41 -44.17 8.55 6.49
CA ASN A 41 -43.19 7.96 7.39
C ASN A 41 -43.87 6.94 8.31
N PHE A 42 -43.20 5.82 8.56
CA PHE A 42 -43.66 4.81 9.52
C PHE A 42 -43.66 5.31 10.97
N ALA A 43 -42.83 6.32 11.27
CA ALA A 43 -42.76 6.99 12.56
C ALA A 43 -42.83 8.51 12.38
N PRO A 44 -43.41 9.25 13.36
CA PRO A 44 -43.52 10.70 13.27
C PRO A 44 -42.17 11.42 13.39
N HIS A 45 -41.21 10.83 14.09
CA HIS A 45 -39.86 11.35 14.28
C HIS A 45 -38.88 10.46 13.50
N VAL A 46 -38.05 11.06 12.66
CA VAL A 46 -37.14 10.35 11.74
C VAL A 46 -35.73 10.93 11.82
N LYS A 47 -34.78 10.33 11.09
CA LYS A 47 -33.33 10.60 11.25
C LYS A 47 -32.92 12.07 11.15
N ASP A 48 -33.70 12.88 10.43
CA ASP A 48 -33.45 14.31 10.18
C ASP A 48 -33.99 15.25 11.28
N GLY A 49 -34.64 14.70 12.32
CA GLY A 49 -35.38 15.48 13.32
C GLY A 49 -34.57 16.57 14.02
N PHE A 50 -33.27 16.37 14.24
CA PHE A 50 -32.40 17.40 14.83
C PHE A 50 -32.20 18.60 13.90
N HIS A 51 -32.05 18.37 12.59
CA HIS A 51 -31.92 19.46 11.61
C HIS A 51 -33.22 20.25 11.49
N GLU A 52 -34.36 19.54 11.40
CA GLU A 52 -35.68 20.17 11.37
C GLU A 52 -35.95 21.00 12.63
N TYR A 53 -35.57 20.51 13.81
CA TYR A 53 -35.76 21.19 15.08
C TYR A 53 -34.88 22.43 15.26
N LEU A 54 -33.58 22.30 14.98
CA LEU A 54 -32.58 23.34 15.25
C LEU A 54 -32.48 24.38 14.14
N ILE A 55 -32.58 23.95 12.87
CA ILE A 55 -32.35 24.82 11.71
C ILE A 55 -33.68 25.30 11.12
N GLN A 56 -34.66 24.41 10.97
CA GLN A 56 -35.97 24.76 10.38
C GLN A 56 -37.00 25.22 11.42
N GLY A 57 -36.68 25.17 12.71
CA GLY A 57 -37.55 25.61 13.81
C GLY A 57 -38.78 24.72 14.04
N ASN A 58 -38.84 23.53 13.43
CA ASN A 58 -39.96 22.60 13.62
C ASN A 58 -39.87 21.93 15.00
N LYS A 59 -40.55 22.51 15.99
CA LYS A 59 -40.55 22.01 17.37
C LYS A 59 -41.20 20.64 17.56
N GLN A 60 -41.93 20.13 16.56
CA GLN A 60 -42.55 18.81 16.58
C GLN A 60 -41.65 17.71 15.99
N ALA A 61 -40.46 18.07 15.48
CA ALA A 61 -39.57 17.12 14.81
C ALA A 61 -38.79 16.20 15.76
N ILE A 62 -38.78 16.49 17.07
CA ILE A 62 -38.11 15.69 18.10
C ILE A 62 -39.11 14.91 18.96
N HIS A 63 -38.66 13.79 19.52
CA HIS A 63 -39.47 12.94 20.38
C HIS A 63 -39.74 13.62 21.74
N PRO A 64 -41.01 13.79 22.17
CA PRO A 64 -41.35 14.55 23.38
C PRO A 64 -41.01 13.83 24.70
N GLU A 65 -40.95 12.49 24.70
CA GLU A 65 -40.70 11.69 25.92
C GLU A 65 -39.20 11.46 26.26
N ASN A 66 -38.28 12.29 25.75
CA ASN A 66 -36.84 12.16 26.01
C ASN A 66 -36.26 10.75 25.76
N ARG A 67 -36.75 10.09 24.71
CA ARG A 67 -36.33 8.75 24.30
C ARG A 67 -36.25 8.67 22.78
N GLY A 68 -35.44 7.76 22.30
CA GLY A 68 -35.35 7.42 20.89
C GLY A 68 -34.06 6.67 20.59
N THR A 69 -33.95 6.16 19.38
CA THR A 69 -32.73 5.46 18.92
C THR A 69 -31.56 6.40 18.63
N LYS A 70 -31.79 7.73 18.62
CA LYS A 70 -30.76 8.79 18.59
C LYS A 70 -31.01 9.78 19.73
N GLY A 71 -29.93 10.22 20.39
CA GLY A 71 -29.97 11.23 21.44
C GLY A 71 -28.82 12.23 21.30
N ALA A 72 -29.06 13.49 21.65
CA ALA A 72 -28.06 14.56 21.59
C ALA A 72 -28.19 15.54 22.77
N PHE A 73 -27.05 16.08 23.18
CA PHE A 73 -26.99 17.24 24.07
C PHE A 73 -27.03 18.51 23.21
N HIS A 74 -28.00 19.40 23.45
CA HIS A 74 -28.08 20.68 22.76
C HIS A 74 -27.42 21.78 23.61
N TYR A 75 -26.24 22.22 23.16
CA TYR A 75 -25.53 23.37 23.73
C TYR A 75 -25.53 24.50 22.71
N VAL A 76 -25.94 25.70 23.12
CA VAL A 76 -25.71 26.93 22.36
C VAL A 76 -24.62 27.69 23.08
N LEU A 77 -23.51 27.93 22.38
CA LEU A 77 -22.33 28.59 22.89
C LEU A 77 -22.05 29.83 22.04
N GLU A 78 -21.79 30.95 22.68
CA GLU A 78 -21.24 32.14 22.03
C GLU A 78 -19.71 32.10 22.21
N ILE A 79 -18.97 32.16 21.10
CA ILE A 79 -17.51 32.04 21.08
C ILE A 79 -16.95 33.23 20.32
N ASP A 80 -16.30 34.14 21.04
CA ASP A 80 -15.62 35.28 20.42
C ASP A 80 -14.47 34.84 19.51
N ALA A 81 -14.11 35.70 18.55
CA ALA A 81 -12.97 35.46 17.67
C ALA A 81 -11.70 35.13 18.47
N GLN A 82 -10.99 34.08 18.03
CA GLN A 82 -9.77 33.55 18.69
C GLN A 82 -9.98 33.00 20.12
N LYS A 83 -11.22 32.90 20.61
CA LYS A 83 -11.53 32.21 21.88
C LYS A 83 -11.93 30.76 21.62
N SER A 84 -11.91 29.97 22.70
CA SER A 84 -12.37 28.58 22.70
C SER A 84 -13.19 28.31 23.96
N GLN A 85 -14.13 27.38 23.84
CA GLN A 85 -14.93 26.83 24.94
C GLN A 85 -14.66 25.32 24.99
N ARG A 86 -14.71 24.71 26.17
CA ARG A 86 -14.48 23.28 26.35
C ARG A 86 -15.69 22.63 27.00
N LEU A 87 -16.17 21.54 26.40
CA LEU A 87 -17.19 20.68 26.98
C LEU A 87 -16.57 19.30 27.21
N ALA A 88 -16.59 18.83 28.46
CA ALA A 88 -16.14 17.48 28.80
C ALA A 88 -17.33 16.53 28.81
N LEU A 89 -17.25 15.43 28.06
CA LEU A 89 -18.23 14.36 28.11
C LEU A 89 -17.56 13.08 28.59
N ARG A 90 -18.31 12.24 29.32
CA ARG A 90 -17.84 10.95 29.82
C ARG A 90 -18.79 9.83 29.44
N LEU A 91 -18.30 8.88 28.66
CA LEU A 91 -19.00 7.63 28.36
C LEU A 91 -18.56 6.54 29.35
N THR A 92 -19.48 5.86 30.00
CA THR A 92 -19.20 4.76 30.94
C THR A 92 -20.36 3.77 31.01
N GLN A 93 -20.10 2.53 31.41
CA GLN A 93 -21.17 1.55 31.74
C GLN A 93 -21.71 1.75 33.17
N ASP A 94 -21.02 2.52 34.01
CA ASP A 94 -21.40 2.74 35.40
C ASP A 94 -22.54 3.75 35.53
N LEU A 95 -23.38 3.57 36.55
CA LEU A 95 -24.31 4.60 36.99
C LEU A 95 -23.60 5.47 38.05
N LEU A 96 -23.22 6.68 37.66
CA LEU A 96 -22.51 7.62 38.52
C LEU A 96 -23.49 8.52 39.27
N THR A 97 -23.35 8.58 40.59
CA THR A 97 -24.17 9.40 41.50
C THR A 97 -23.51 10.72 41.90
N GLN A 98 -22.17 10.79 41.79
CA GLN A 98 -21.39 12.01 41.98
C GLN A 98 -21.11 12.68 40.63
N ASP A 99 -20.61 13.92 40.64
CA ASP A 99 -20.28 14.64 39.40
C ASP A 99 -19.27 13.85 38.55
N PRO A 100 -19.69 13.30 37.40
CA PRO A 100 -18.86 12.40 36.61
C PRO A 100 -17.74 13.13 35.86
N LEU A 101 -17.79 14.47 35.80
CA LEU A 101 -16.89 15.32 35.03
C LEU A 101 -15.80 15.99 35.88
N VAL A 102 -15.86 15.87 37.21
CA VAL A 102 -14.91 16.53 38.13
C VAL A 102 -13.44 16.15 37.86
N GLN A 103 -13.21 14.95 37.34
CA GLN A 103 -11.87 14.44 37.01
C GLN A 103 -11.46 14.70 35.56
N ALA A 104 -12.31 15.29 34.71
CA ALA A 104 -12.07 15.37 33.27
C ALA A 104 -10.77 16.10 32.92
N GLU A 105 -10.49 17.24 33.56
CA GLU A 105 -9.26 18.01 33.33
C GLU A 105 -8.02 17.23 33.82
N ALA A 106 -8.08 16.63 35.01
CA ALA A 106 -6.97 15.83 35.54
C ALA A 106 -6.65 14.63 34.64
N VAL A 107 -7.68 13.93 34.13
CA VAL A 107 -7.52 12.84 33.17
C VAL A 107 -6.94 13.34 31.86
N TYR A 108 -7.43 14.47 31.32
CA TYR A 108 -6.88 15.06 30.10
C TYR A 108 -5.39 15.40 30.23
N GLN A 109 -4.99 16.09 31.32
CA GLN A 109 -3.59 16.43 31.56
C GLN A 109 -2.72 15.18 31.71
N MET A 110 -3.21 14.16 32.42
CA MET A 110 -2.52 12.88 32.55
C MET A 110 -2.32 12.20 31.19
N ARG A 111 -3.37 12.09 30.36
CA ARG A 111 -3.25 11.50 29.02
C ARG A 111 -2.36 12.32 28.08
N LEU A 112 -2.36 13.64 28.21
CA LEU A 112 -1.47 14.52 27.45
C LEU A 112 0.00 14.28 27.83
N GLN A 113 0.28 14.16 29.13
CA GLN A 113 1.62 13.83 29.63
C GLN A 113 2.06 12.45 29.12
N GLU A 114 1.25 11.41 29.28
CA GLU A 114 1.56 10.06 28.78
C GLU A 114 1.81 10.05 27.27
N ALA A 115 1.01 10.79 26.49
CA ALA A 115 1.23 10.92 25.06
C ALA A 115 2.57 11.61 24.75
N ASN A 116 2.92 12.66 25.49
CA ASN A 116 4.20 13.36 25.32
C ASN A 116 5.40 12.46 25.67
N GLU A 117 5.28 11.68 26.74
CA GLU A 117 6.29 10.70 27.16
C GLU A 117 6.47 9.61 26.09
N PHE A 118 5.36 8.99 25.64
CA PHE A 118 5.36 7.97 24.59
C PHE A 118 6.02 8.46 23.29
N TYR A 119 5.62 9.63 22.77
CA TYR A 119 6.23 10.17 21.56
C TYR A 119 7.67 10.60 21.77
N GLY A 120 8.04 11.05 22.99
CA GLY A 120 9.42 11.39 23.35
C GLY A 120 10.38 10.20 23.33
N GLU A 121 9.88 8.97 23.49
CA GLU A 121 10.67 7.74 23.36
C GLU A 121 10.87 7.31 21.90
N ILE A 122 9.87 7.53 21.04
CA ILE A 122 9.84 6.99 19.66
C ILE A 122 10.46 7.95 18.64
N ILE A 123 10.28 9.25 18.84
CA ILE A 123 10.78 10.30 17.94
C ILE A 123 12.29 10.46 18.15
N SER A 124 13.02 10.58 17.04
CA SER A 124 14.47 10.71 17.08
C SER A 124 14.89 12.02 17.74
N LYS A 125 15.82 11.93 18.71
CA LYS A 125 16.40 13.10 19.41
C LYS A 125 17.25 14.00 18.51
N ASN A 126 17.57 13.55 17.29
CA ASN A 126 18.36 14.30 16.32
C ASN A 126 17.52 15.19 15.39
N LEU A 127 16.19 15.18 15.52
CA LEU A 127 15.29 15.99 14.71
C LEU A 127 15.16 17.41 15.28
N THR A 128 14.93 18.39 14.41
CA THR A 128 14.53 19.72 14.85
C THR A 128 13.13 19.67 15.49
N PRO A 129 12.73 20.67 16.30
CA PRO A 129 11.39 20.71 16.87
C PRO A 129 10.27 20.64 15.81
N GLU A 130 10.49 21.24 14.64
CA GLU A 130 9.56 21.18 13.52
C GLU A 130 9.47 19.77 12.92
N GLN A 131 10.61 19.12 12.66
CA GLN A 131 10.64 17.76 12.14
C GLN A 131 10.01 16.75 13.12
N ALA A 132 10.28 16.90 14.42
CA ALA A 132 9.65 16.10 15.46
C ALA A 132 8.12 16.31 15.51
N SER A 133 7.66 17.55 15.31
CA SER A 133 6.23 17.86 15.20
C SER A 133 5.60 17.19 13.98
N ILE A 134 6.25 17.24 12.81
CA ILE A 134 5.79 16.59 11.58
C ILE A 134 5.72 15.07 11.77
N GLU A 135 6.76 14.44 12.35
CA GLU A 135 6.78 13.00 12.61
C GLU A 135 5.64 12.58 13.57
N ARG A 136 5.42 13.35 14.65
CA ARG A 136 4.31 13.10 15.58
C ARG A 136 2.96 13.20 14.87
N GLN A 137 2.77 14.24 14.05
CA GLN A 137 1.53 14.45 13.30
C GLN A 137 1.28 13.34 12.29
N ALA A 138 2.32 12.90 11.55
CA ALA A 138 2.21 11.80 10.60
C ALA A 138 1.81 10.48 11.30
N LEU A 139 2.49 10.12 12.40
CA LEU A 139 2.17 8.92 13.18
C LEU A 139 0.76 8.99 13.79
N SER A 140 0.39 10.16 14.33
CA SER A 140 -0.96 10.39 14.86
C SER A 140 -2.00 10.27 13.75
N GLY A 141 -1.74 10.86 12.58
CA GLY A 141 -2.59 10.77 11.40
C GLY A 141 -2.90 9.33 11.03
N MET A 142 -1.88 8.46 10.98
CA MET A 142 -2.06 7.02 10.73
C MET A 142 -2.97 6.35 11.77
N LEU A 143 -2.83 6.68 13.06
CA LEU A 143 -3.70 6.14 14.11
C LEU A 143 -5.14 6.64 13.99
N TRP A 144 -5.33 7.90 13.61
CA TRP A 144 -6.64 8.54 13.41
C TRP A 144 -7.29 8.22 12.06
N ASN A 145 -6.61 7.50 11.18
CA ASN A 145 -7.12 6.99 9.91
C ASN A 145 -7.62 5.54 9.99
N LYS A 146 -7.53 4.92 11.18
CA LYS A 146 -8.13 3.61 11.45
C LYS A 146 -9.66 3.75 11.38
N GLN A 147 -10.33 2.89 10.62
CA GLN A 147 -11.79 2.82 10.52
C GLN A 147 -12.29 1.41 10.77
N PHE A 148 -13.41 1.29 11.50
CA PHE A 148 -14.19 0.06 11.50
C PHE A 148 -14.85 -0.09 10.13
N TYR A 149 -14.54 -1.17 9.43
CA TYR A 149 -14.96 -1.40 8.07
C TYR A 149 -15.79 -2.69 7.99
N LEU A 150 -17.11 -2.51 7.94
CA LEU A 150 -18.09 -3.58 7.83
C LEU A 150 -18.58 -3.68 6.38
N TYR A 151 -18.16 -4.71 5.67
CA TYR A 151 -18.59 -4.98 4.31
C TYR A 151 -18.63 -6.50 4.03
N PRO A 152 -19.71 -7.19 4.43
CA PRO A 152 -20.03 -8.53 3.97
C PRO A 152 -20.52 -8.48 2.52
N VAL A 153 -19.78 -9.06 1.58
CA VAL A 153 -20.08 -8.93 0.14
C VAL A 153 -21.43 -9.56 -0.20
N GLU A 154 -21.71 -10.76 0.30
CA GLU A 154 -22.98 -11.45 0.05
C GLU A 154 -24.17 -10.63 0.55
N THR A 155 -24.17 -10.21 1.82
CA THR A 155 -25.24 -9.38 2.40
C THR A 155 -25.41 -8.06 1.65
N TRP A 156 -24.32 -7.43 1.20
CA TRP A 156 -24.42 -6.23 0.40
C TRP A 156 -25.11 -6.51 -0.94
N LEU A 157 -24.78 -7.61 -1.63
CA LEU A 157 -25.39 -7.96 -2.92
C LEU A 157 -26.86 -8.35 -2.80
N THR A 158 -27.23 -9.15 -1.81
CA THR A 158 -28.57 -9.75 -1.70
C THR A 158 -29.55 -8.95 -0.83
N GLY A 159 -29.03 -8.04 -0.01
CA GLY A 159 -29.80 -7.36 1.03
C GLY A 159 -29.90 -8.14 2.33
N ASP A 160 -30.48 -7.51 3.35
CA ASP A 160 -30.67 -8.03 4.71
C ASP A 160 -31.93 -8.90 4.86
N GLY A 161 -32.53 -9.33 3.74
CA GLY A 161 -33.71 -10.20 3.71
C GLY A 161 -35.06 -9.50 3.91
N LYS A 162 -35.09 -8.18 4.12
CA LYS A 162 -36.35 -7.42 4.29
C LYS A 162 -37.02 -7.08 2.96
N GLU A 163 -36.22 -6.70 1.95
CA GLU A 163 -36.67 -6.52 0.56
C GLU A 163 -35.54 -6.90 -0.42
N PRO A 164 -35.86 -7.48 -1.60
CA PRO A 164 -34.85 -7.78 -2.60
C PRO A 164 -34.23 -6.49 -3.17
N LEU A 165 -32.97 -6.25 -2.85
CA LEU A 165 -32.19 -5.13 -3.41
C LEU A 165 -31.68 -5.49 -4.81
N ILE A 166 -32.30 -4.93 -5.86
CA ILE A 166 -31.77 -5.03 -7.22
C ILE A 166 -30.66 -3.98 -7.39
N ARG A 167 -29.41 -4.44 -7.55
CA ARG A 167 -28.27 -3.56 -7.88
C ARG A 167 -28.00 -3.59 -9.38
N ASN A 168 -28.12 -2.44 -10.04
CA ASN A 168 -27.86 -2.31 -11.49
C ASN A 168 -26.39 -2.59 -11.86
N HIS A 169 -25.45 -2.30 -10.95
CA HIS A 169 -24.01 -2.48 -11.15
C HIS A 169 -23.39 -3.22 -9.96
N PRO A 170 -23.59 -4.54 -9.84
CA PRO A 170 -23.01 -5.31 -8.74
C PRO A 170 -21.51 -5.44 -8.94
N ARG A 171 -20.73 -4.94 -7.97
CA ARG A 171 -19.28 -5.19 -7.89
C ARG A 171 -18.99 -6.42 -7.02
N ASN A 172 -17.78 -6.98 -7.17
CA ASN A 172 -17.26 -8.05 -6.31
C ASN A 172 -18.10 -9.35 -6.24
N LYS A 173 -18.94 -9.63 -7.23
CA LYS A 173 -19.80 -10.84 -7.26
C LYS A 173 -19.07 -12.19 -7.13
N ASN A 174 -17.78 -12.23 -7.45
CA ASN A 174 -16.95 -13.43 -7.32
C ASN A 174 -16.33 -13.58 -5.92
N TRP A 175 -16.58 -12.64 -5.01
CA TRP A 175 -15.99 -12.55 -3.68
C TRP A 175 -17.03 -12.72 -2.58
N LEU A 176 -18.04 -13.59 -2.77
CA LEU A 176 -19.13 -13.81 -1.80
C LEU A 176 -18.63 -14.23 -0.42
N HIS A 177 -17.49 -14.94 -0.36
CA HIS A 177 -16.84 -15.36 0.88
C HIS A 177 -16.21 -14.20 1.67
N LEU A 178 -16.02 -13.03 1.03
CA LEU A 178 -15.32 -11.92 1.65
C LEU A 178 -16.24 -11.24 2.67
N TYR A 179 -15.79 -11.25 3.92
CA TYR A 179 -16.50 -10.70 5.06
C TYR A 179 -15.59 -9.73 5.82
N ASN A 180 -15.71 -8.43 5.51
CA ASN A 180 -15.00 -7.42 6.29
C ASN A 180 -15.78 -7.10 7.55
N GLU A 181 -15.17 -7.28 8.72
CA GLU A 181 -15.62 -6.77 10.02
C GLU A 181 -14.39 -6.56 10.90
N ASP A 182 -13.59 -5.55 10.56
CA ASP A 182 -12.34 -5.27 11.28
C ASP A 182 -12.03 -3.77 11.28
N ILE A 183 -11.08 -3.37 12.12
CA ILE A 183 -10.48 -2.05 12.13
C ILE A 183 -9.30 -2.07 11.15
N LEU A 184 -9.45 -1.34 10.05
CA LEU A 184 -8.45 -1.24 9.00
C LEU A 184 -7.88 0.17 8.90
N SER A 185 -6.60 0.28 8.52
CA SER A 185 -5.99 1.57 8.17
C SER A 185 -6.40 1.98 6.76
N MET A 186 -6.98 3.17 6.62
CA MET A 186 -7.35 3.71 5.30
C MET A 186 -6.22 4.55 4.70
N PRO A 187 -6.18 4.74 3.36
CA PRO A 187 -5.35 5.76 2.74
C PRO A 187 -5.78 7.16 3.17
N ASP A 188 -7.08 7.44 3.12
CA ASP A 188 -7.68 8.68 3.61
C ASP A 188 -9.12 8.43 4.09
N LYS A 189 -9.46 8.75 5.34
CA LYS A 189 -10.79 8.46 5.90
C LYS A 189 -11.95 9.27 5.30
N TRP A 190 -11.68 10.28 4.49
CA TRP A 190 -12.67 11.16 3.87
C TRP A 190 -12.84 10.87 2.38
N GLU A 191 -11.77 10.93 1.61
CA GLU A 191 -11.76 10.73 0.15
C GLU A 191 -11.72 9.24 -0.22
N TYR A 192 -10.96 8.44 0.53
CA TYR A 192 -10.79 7.00 0.30
C TYR A 192 -11.14 6.18 1.54
N PRO A 193 -12.41 6.22 2.03
CA PRO A 193 -12.85 5.55 3.27
C PRO A 193 -12.98 4.03 3.10
N TRP A 194 -12.00 3.43 2.44
CA TRP A 194 -11.92 2.04 2.04
C TRP A 194 -10.46 1.62 1.90
N PHE A 195 -10.18 0.33 2.13
CA PHE A 195 -8.81 -0.15 2.09
C PHE A 195 -8.39 -0.48 0.65
N ALA A 196 -7.11 -0.26 0.37
CA ALA A 196 -6.40 -0.85 -0.75
C ALA A 196 -5.27 -1.72 -0.20
N ALA A 197 -5.14 -2.94 -0.71
CA ALA A 197 -4.19 -3.91 -0.16
C ALA A 197 -2.73 -3.44 -0.26
N TRP A 198 -2.37 -2.80 -1.37
CA TRP A 198 -1.00 -2.31 -1.54
C TRP A 198 -0.69 -1.10 -0.64
N ASP A 199 -1.61 -0.14 -0.49
CA ASP A 199 -1.49 0.97 0.47
C ASP A 199 -1.30 0.46 1.90
N LEU A 200 -2.10 -0.55 2.28
CA LEU A 200 -2.05 -1.13 3.62
C LEU A 200 -0.66 -1.67 3.95
N ALA A 201 0.02 -2.28 2.97
CA ALA A 201 1.39 -2.75 3.12
C ALA A 201 2.34 -1.59 3.50
N PHE A 202 2.22 -0.42 2.87
CA PHE A 202 3.00 0.76 3.22
C PHE A 202 2.60 1.37 4.57
N HIS A 203 1.32 1.42 4.89
CA HIS A 203 0.81 1.92 6.18
C HIS A 203 1.42 1.19 7.38
N THR A 204 1.72 -0.10 7.22
CA THR A 204 2.22 -0.93 8.33
C THR A 204 3.60 -0.52 8.83
N LEU A 205 4.44 0.12 8.01
CA LEU A 205 5.76 0.58 8.42
C LEU A 205 5.69 1.70 9.47
N PRO A 206 5.04 2.86 9.23
CA PRO A 206 4.88 3.87 10.25
C PRO A 206 4.05 3.36 11.43
N LEU A 207 2.99 2.56 11.20
CA LEU A 207 2.21 1.96 12.29
C LEU A 207 3.07 1.07 13.18
N CYS A 208 4.00 0.29 12.64
CA CYS A 208 4.87 -0.59 13.41
C CYS A 208 5.78 0.17 14.40
N ARG A 209 6.02 1.47 14.19
CA ARG A 209 6.76 2.30 15.15
C ARG A 209 5.99 2.65 16.41
N VAL A 210 4.66 2.59 16.38
CA VAL A 210 3.78 2.98 17.49
C VAL A 210 2.89 1.83 17.99
N ASP A 211 2.61 0.86 17.12
CA ASP A 211 1.67 -0.25 17.35
C ASP A 211 2.05 -1.44 16.43
N PRO A 212 3.13 -2.18 16.75
CA PRO A 212 3.59 -3.32 15.95
C PRO A 212 2.56 -4.44 15.85
N ASP A 213 1.74 -4.65 16.88
CA ASP A 213 0.68 -5.67 16.87
C ASP A 213 -0.41 -5.32 15.87
N PHE A 214 -0.87 -4.06 15.84
CA PHE A 214 -1.81 -3.62 14.83
C PHE A 214 -1.20 -3.71 13.42
N ALA A 215 0.06 -3.30 13.23
CA ALA A 215 0.74 -3.41 11.94
C ALA A 215 0.78 -4.87 11.44
N LYS A 216 1.15 -5.83 12.29
CA LYS A 216 1.08 -7.26 11.96
C LYS A 216 -0.35 -7.71 11.66
N LYS A 217 -1.34 -7.24 12.45
CA LYS A 217 -2.76 -7.55 12.22
C LYS A 217 -3.20 -7.10 10.83
N GLN A 218 -2.87 -5.88 10.40
CA GLN A 218 -3.18 -5.36 9.06
C GLN A 218 -2.61 -6.22 7.92
N LEU A 219 -1.46 -6.86 8.14
CA LEU A 219 -0.90 -7.78 7.15
C LEU A 219 -1.58 -9.15 7.19
N THR A 220 -1.87 -9.68 8.39
CA THR A 220 -2.49 -11.00 8.52
C THR A 220 -3.96 -11.01 8.10
N VAL A 221 -4.71 -9.92 8.30
CA VAL A 221 -6.15 -9.86 8.02
C VAL A 221 -6.44 -10.14 6.55
N LEU A 222 -5.67 -9.54 5.62
CA LEU A 222 -5.82 -9.79 4.18
C LEU A 222 -5.50 -11.24 3.77
N THR A 223 -4.87 -12.02 4.65
CA THR A 223 -4.52 -13.43 4.40
C THR A 223 -5.45 -14.43 5.08
N ARG A 224 -6.49 -13.95 5.77
CA ARG A 224 -7.51 -14.78 6.42
C ARG A 224 -8.43 -15.43 5.39
N GLU A 225 -9.04 -16.53 5.78
CA GLU A 225 -9.91 -17.37 4.94
C GLU A 225 -11.16 -16.64 4.45
N TRP A 226 -11.63 -15.63 5.20
CA TRP A 226 -12.76 -14.76 4.84
C TRP A 226 -12.33 -13.41 4.24
N PHE A 227 -11.05 -13.25 3.87
CA PHE A 227 -10.52 -12.09 3.15
C PHE A 227 -9.84 -12.51 1.83
N MET A 228 -8.92 -13.46 1.90
CA MET A 228 -8.20 -13.98 0.73
C MET A 228 -9.12 -14.86 -0.11
N HIS A 229 -9.07 -14.67 -1.43
CA HIS A 229 -9.80 -15.54 -2.35
C HIS A 229 -9.32 -17.00 -2.19
N PRO A 230 -10.20 -18.02 -2.28
CA PRO A 230 -9.79 -19.42 -2.19
C PRO A 230 -8.69 -19.85 -3.19
N SER A 231 -8.51 -19.10 -4.28
CA SER A 231 -7.42 -19.33 -5.24
C SER A 231 -6.07 -18.75 -4.82
N GLY A 232 -5.99 -18.00 -3.72
CA GLY A 232 -4.80 -17.32 -3.22
C GLY A 232 -4.70 -15.82 -3.52
N GLN A 233 -5.67 -15.22 -4.24
CA GLN A 233 -5.66 -13.79 -4.55
C GLN A 233 -5.93 -12.94 -3.30
N LEU A 234 -5.17 -11.86 -3.10
CA LEU A 234 -5.49 -10.84 -2.11
C LEU A 234 -6.50 -9.84 -2.70
N PRO A 235 -7.52 -9.40 -1.94
CA PRO A 235 -8.50 -8.44 -2.45
C PRO A 235 -7.83 -7.10 -2.71
N ALA A 236 -7.91 -6.58 -3.94
CA ALA A 236 -7.22 -5.35 -4.30
C ALA A 236 -7.77 -4.11 -3.57
N TYR A 237 -9.00 -3.71 -3.88
CA TYR A 237 -9.67 -2.56 -3.26
C TYR A 237 -11.19 -2.64 -3.43
N GLU A 238 -11.95 -1.84 -2.67
CA GLU A 238 -13.42 -1.97 -2.54
C GLU A 238 -14.18 -2.01 -3.88
N TRP A 239 -13.74 -1.27 -4.89
CA TRP A 239 -14.43 -1.19 -6.18
C TRP A 239 -14.26 -2.43 -7.04
N ASN A 240 -13.13 -3.12 -6.90
CA ASN A 240 -12.82 -4.33 -7.65
C ASN A 240 -11.80 -5.19 -6.90
N PHE A 241 -12.26 -6.15 -6.09
CA PHE A 241 -11.37 -7.05 -5.38
C PHE A 241 -10.57 -7.98 -6.31
N SER A 242 -11.07 -8.24 -7.52
CA SER A 242 -10.41 -9.08 -8.52
C SER A 242 -9.29 -8.38 -9.27
N ASP A 243 -9.13 -7.05 -9.11
CA ASP A 243 -8.01 -6.36 -9.72
C ASP A 243 -6.68 -6.84 -9.14
N VAL A 244 -5.62 -6.48 -9.85
CA VAL A 244 -4.27 -6.85 -9.49
C VAL A 244 -3.55 -5.61 -8.94
N ASN A 245 -2.95 -5.76 -7.77
CA ASN A 245 -2.18 -4.74 -7.10
C ASN A 245 -0.72 -5.19 -6.97
N PRO A 246 0.26 -4.28 -6.85
CA PRO A 246 1.64 -4.66 -6.63
C PRO A 246 1.76 -5.60 -5.40
N PRO A 247 2.40 -6.78 -5.52
CA PRO A 247 2.54 -7.76 -4.45
C PRO A 247 3.59 -7.35 -3.39
N VAL A 248 3.52 -6.10 -2.92
CA VAL A 248 4.40 -5.53 -1.88
C VAL A 248 4.09 -6.06 -0.48
N HIS A 249 3.03 -6.86 -0.32
CA HIS A 249 2.61 -7.43 0.96
C HIS A 249 3.71 -8.26 1.64
N ALA A 250 4.42 -9.09 0.85
CA ALA A 250 5.55 -9.87 1.36
C ALA A 250 6.69 -8.98 1.86
N TRP A 251 6.96 -7.87 1.16
CA TRP A 251 7.95 -6.89 1.58
C TRP A 251 7.54 -6.24 2.89
N ALA A 252 6.30 -5.81 3.04
CA ALA A 252 5.80 -5.23 4.27
C ALA A 252 5.88 -6.21 5.46
N CYS A 253 5.49 -7.49 5.27
CA CYS A 253 5.67 -8.55 6.27
C CYS A 253 7.13 -8.67 6.72
N TRP A 254 8.07 -8.70 5.77
CA TRP A 254 9.49 -8.77 6.09
C TRP A 254 9.99 -7.50 6.81
N ARG A 255 9.53 -6.31 6.40
CA ARG A 255 9.90 -5.03 7.03
C ARG A 255 9.38 -4.95 8.47
N VAL A 256 8.10 -5.23 8.69
CA VAL A 256 7.48 -5.23 10.02
C VAL A 256 8.16 -6.24 10.94
N PHE A 257 8.42 -7.46 10.47
CA PHE A 257 9.18 -8.46 11.24
C PHE A 257 10.55 -7.93 11.70
N LYS A 258 11.32 -7.29 10.79
CA LYS A 258 12.63 -6.72 11.15
C LYS A 258 12.52 -5.53 12.10
N MET A 259 11.53 -4.66 11.89
CA MET A 259 11.32 -3.47 12.70
C MET A 259 10.94 -3.86 14.13
N ASP A 260 10.00 -4.78 14.27
CA ASP A 260 9.59 -5.34 15.56
C ASP A 260 10.75 -6.06 16.26
N LYS A 261 11.49 -6.92 15.54
CA LYS A 261 12.70 -7.56 16.07
C LYS A 261 13.74 -6.56 16.56
N LYS A 262 13.91 -5.44 15.86
CA LYS A 262 14.84 -4.38 16.29
C LYS A 262 14.34 -3.65 17.53
N ALA A 263 13.04 -3.41 17.64
CA ALA A 263 12.43 -2.70 18.76
C ALA A 263 12.41 -3.54 20.05
N THR A 264 12.08 -4.82 19.94
CA THR A 264 11.91 -5.73 21.10
C THR A 264 13.15 -6.54 21.42
N GLY A 265 14.09 -6.67 20.47
CA GLY A 265 15.20 -7.61 20.53
C GLY A 265 14.82 -9.06 20.24
N GLN A 266 13.54 -9.36 20.00
CA GLN A 266 13.02 -10.71 19.79
C GLN A 266 12.46 -10.89 18.37
N ALA A 267 12.86 -11.97 17.70
CA ALA A 267 12.28 -12.33 16.41
C ALA A 267 10.90 -12.99 16.60
N ASP A 268 9.84 -12.40 16.04
CA ASP A 268 8.52 -13.03 15.96
C ASP A 268 8.46 -14.01 14.78
N VAL A 269 9.06 -15.18 14.99
CA VAL A 269 9.16 -16.25 13.99
C VAL A 269 7.78 -16.81 13.65
N LYS A 270 6.84 -16.84 14.62
CA LYS A 270 5.49 -17.35 14.41
C LYS A 270 4.71 -16.49 13.43
N PHE A 271 4.79 -15.16 13.59
CA PHE A 271 4.22 -14.23 12.60
C PHE A 271 4.81 -14.47 11.22
N LEU A 272 6.14 -14.53 11.11
CA LEU A 272 6.84 -14.69 9.83
C LEU A 272 6.48 -16.01 9.13
N GLU A 273 6.45 -17.11 9.88
CA GLU A 273 6.07 -18.44 9.40
C GLU A 273 4.59 -18.47 8.96
N ALA A 274 3.68 -17.91 9.74
CA ALA A 274 2.26 -17.86 9.39
C ALA A 274 1.99 -17.10 8.09
N VAL A 275 2.56 -15.89 7.93
CA VAL A 275 2.37 -15.11 6.70
C VAL A 275 3.10 -15.74 5.51
N PHE A 276 4.25 -16.39 5.73
CA PHE A 276 4.97 -17.11 4.67
C PHE A 276 4.09 -18.19 4.01
N GLN A 277 3.37 -18.99 4.80
CA GLN A 277 2.48 -20.03 4.27
C GLN A 277 1.32 -19.44 3.44
N LYS A 278 0.75 -18.32 3.86
CA LYS A 278 -0.31 -17.65 3.11
C LYS A 278 0.20 -16.97 1.84
N LEU A 279 1.38 -16.36 1.91
CA LEU A 279 2.04 -15.74 0.77
C LEU A 279 2.49 -16.77 -0.27
N LEU A 280 2.75 -18.03 0.11
CA LEU A 280 2.95 -19.12 -0.85
C LEU A 280 1.72 -19.33 -1.75
N LEU A 281 0.51 -19.28 -1.19
CA LEU A 281 -0.74 -19.38 -1.97
C LEU A 281 -0.87 -18.20 -2.92
N ASN A 282 -0.60 -16.98 -2.44
CA ASN A 282 -0.65 -15.78 -3.27
C ASN A 282 0.41 -15.79 -4.37
N PHE A 283 1.63 -16.21 -4.08
CA PHE A 283 2.69 -16.35 -5.08
C PHE A 283 2.28 -17.34 -6.18
N THR A 284 1.73 -18.49 -5.80
CA THR A 284 1.27 -19.50 -6.75
C THR A 284 0.09 -19.00 -7.59
N TRP A 285 -0.82 -18.22 -7.01
CA TRP A 285 -1.90 -17.56 -7.75
C TRP A 285 -1.34 -16.67 -8.85
N TRP A 286 -0.38 -15.81 -8.52
CA TRP A 286 0.31 -14.93 -9.49
C TRP A 286 0.93 -15.72 -10.63
N VAL A 287 1.72 -16.76 -10.33
CA VAL A 287 2.37 -17.60 -11.35
C VAL A 287 1.35 -18.28 -12.27
N ASN A 288 0.19 -18.67 -11.75
CA ASN A 288 -0.79 -19.41 -12.54
C ASN A 288 -1.79 -18.52 -13.29
N ARG A 289 -1.99 -17.28 -12.86
CA ARG A 289 -3.04 -16.38 -13.41
C ARG A 289 -2.48 -15.21 -14.19
N GLU A 290 -1.31 -14.71 -13.80
CA GLU A 290 -0.71 -13.49 -14.35
C GLU A 290 0.52 -13.77 -15.22
N ASP A 291 0.86 -15.05 -15.46
CA ASP A 291 1.84 -15.51 -16.46
C ASP A 291 1.15 -16.50 -17.41
N ALA A 292 0.20 -15.99 -18.21
CA ALA A 292 -0.71 -16.81 -19.00
C ALA A 292 0.00 -17.76 -19.98
N ASP A 293 1.18 -17.36 -20.46
CA ASP A 293 1.99 -18.13 -21.42
C ASP A 293 3.05 -19.03 -20.75
N GLY A 294 3.18 -18.99 -19.42
CA GLY A 294 4.23 -19.72 -18.68
C GLY A 294 5.66 -19.28 -19.04
N ARG A 295 5.84 -18.00 -19.39
CA ARG A 295 7.11 -17.43 -19.88
C ARG A 295 7.89 -16.73 -18.78
N ASN A 296 7.34 -16.60 -17.58
CA ASN A 296 7.86 -15.79 -16.47
C ASN A 296 7.93 -14.30 -16.81
N ILE A 297 7.05 -13.83 -17.71
CA ILE A 297 6.82 -12.42 -18.01
C ILE A 297 5.33 -12.17 -17.77
N PHE A 298 5.03 -11.29 -16.82
CA PHE A 298 3.70 -11.20 -16.23
C PHE A 298 2.84 -10.10 -16.88
N GLN A 299 1.53 -10.30 -16.91
CA GLN A 299 0.51 -9.38 -17.48
C GLN A 299 -0.44 -8.85 -16.39
N GLY A 300 0.09 -8.23 -15.35
CA GLY A 300 -0.66 -7.81 -14.16
C GLY A 300 -1.67 -6.66 -14.33
N GLY A 301 -1.93 -6.16 -15.54
CA GLY A 301 -2.95 -5.13 -15.80
C GLY A 301 -2.71 -3.83 -15.03
N PHE A 302 -3.65 -3.50 -14.12
CA PHE A 302 -3.74 -2.23 -13.38
C PHE A 302 -2.49 -1.88 -12.56
N LEU A 303 -2.09 -2.75 -11.62
CA LEU A 303 -0.95 -2.59 -10.71
C LEU A 303 -0.88 -1.26 -9.94
N GLY A 304 -2.02 -0.58 -9.70
CA GLY A 304 -2.10 0.62 -8.86
C GLY A 304 -1.45 1.88 -9.44
N LEU A 305 -1.13 1.88 -10.74
CA LEU A 305 -0.49 2.99 -11.44
C LEU A 305 -1.41 3.48 -12.59
N ASP A 306 -2.51 4.11 -12.22
CA ASP A 306 -3.71 4.35 -13.04
C ASP A 306 -3.42 4.83 -14.47
N ASN A 307 -2.95 6.07 -14.64
CA ASN A 307 -2.71 6.69 -15.95
C ASN A 307 -1.22 6.62 -16.39
N ILE A 308 -0.38 5.79 -15.75
CA ILE A 308 1.07 5.76 -16.04
C ILE A 308 1.40 5.23 -17.44
N SER A 309 0.49 4.44 -18.01
CA SER A 309 0.62 3.81 -19.32
C SER A 309 -0.05 4.65 -20.41
N VAL A 310 0.24 4.27 -21.65
CA VAL A 310 -0.30 4.88 -22.88
C VAL A 310 -1.77 4.51 -23.15
N PHE A 311 -2.29 3.45 -22.52
CA PHE A 311 -3.70 3.07 -22.54
C PHE A 311 -4.08 2.33 -21.24
N ASN A 312 -5.37 2.12 -21.00
CA ASN A 312 -5.86 1.32 -19.88
C ASN A 312 -5.42 -0.14 -20.02
N ARG A 313 -4.52 -0.58 -19.14
CA ARG A 313 -3.94 -1.94 -19.15
C ARG A 313 -4.92 -3.03 -18.67
N SER A 314 -6.06 -2.64 -18.10
CA SER A 314 -7.11 -3.54 -17.62
C SER A 314 -8.23 -3.77 -18.65
N GLU A 315 -8.20 -3.07 -19.79
CA GLU A 315 -9.18 -3.18 -20.86
C GLU A 315 -8.65 -3.98 -22.05
N HIS A 316 -9.51 -4.18 -23.06
CA HIS A 316 -9.10 -4.80 -24.31
C HIS A 316 -7.98 -3.99 -24.96
N LEU A 317 -6.84 -4.63 -25.15
CA LEU A 317 -5.66 -4.01 -25.73
C LEU A 317 -5.88 -3.66 -27.22
N PRO A 318 -5.18 -2.64 -27.75
CA PRO A 318 -5.30 -2.24 -29.14
C PRO A 318 -5.19 -3.43 -30.11
N GLN A 319 -6.18 -3.58 -30.99
CA GLN A 319 -6.30 -4.67 -31.97
C GLN A 319 -6.30 -6.10 -31.39
N GLY A 320 -6.45 -6.29 -30.07
CA GLY A 320 -6.36 -7.61 -29.43
C GLY A 320 -4.93 -8.09 -29.21
N GLY A 321 -3.95 -7.17 -29.14
CA GLY A 321 -2.58 -7.50 -28.80
C GLY A 321 -2.40 -8.00 -27.36
N VAL A 322 -1.18 -8.45 -27.03
CA VAL A 322 -0.77 -8.91 -25.70
C VAL A 322 0.30 -7.96 -25.17
N LEU A 323 0.10 -7.44 -23.95
CA LEU A 323 1.04 -6.55 -23.28
C LEU A 323 1.88 -7.35 -22.28
N TYR A 324 3.19 -7.31 -22.44
CA TYR A 324 4.15 -7.83 -21.48
C TYR A 324 4.70 -6.67 -20.66
N GLN A 325 4.48 -6.74 -19.35
CA GLN A 325 4.68 -5.61 -18.45
C GLN A 325 5.99 -5.74 -17.66
N SER A 326 6.81 -4.70 -17.72
CA SER A 326 8.08 -4.61 -17.00
C SER A 326 7.87 -4.51 -15.50
N ASP A 327 6.89 -3.74 -15.05
CA ASP A 327 6.54 -3.60 -13.63
C ASP A 327 5.98 -4.89 -13.05
N ALA A 328 4.97 -5.51 -13.69
CA ALA A 328 4.39 -6.79 -13.25
C ALA A 328 5.46 -7.87 -13.01
N THR A 329 6.33 -8.03 -14.02
CA THR A 329 7.42 -9.01 -14.00
C THR A 329 8.43 -8.72 -12.90
N SER A 330 8.77 -7.44 -12.73
CA SER A 330 9.71 -6.99 -11.71
C SER A 330 9.16 -7.10 -10.29
N TRP A 331 7.87 -6.85 -10.10
CA TRP A 331 7.20 -7.06 -8.83
C TRP A 331 7.22 -8.53 -8.41
N MET A 332 7.01 -9.46 -9.36
CA MET A 332 7.15 -10.88 -9.09
C MET A 332 8.59 -11.29 -8.80
N GLY A 333 9.58 -10.64 -9.43
CA GLY A 333 10.98 -10.77 -9.05
C GLY A 333 11.25 -10.31 -7.61
N MET A 334 10.72 -9.14 -7.23
CA MET A 334 10.81 -8.62 -5.86
C MET A 334 10.10 -9.52 -4.85
N PHE A 335 8.94 -10.09 -5.20
CA PHE A 335 8.22 -11.04 -4.37
C PHE A 335 9.02 -12.34 -4.20
N ALA A 336 9.58 -12.90 -5.27
CA ALA A 336 10.43 -14.09 -5.20
C ALA A 336 11.68 -13.84 -4.34
N ALA A 337 12.36 -12.71 -4.51
CA ALA A 337 13.50 -12.31 -3.67
C ALA A 337 13.08 -12.15 -2.21
N THR A 338 11.92 -11.56 -1.93
CA THR A 338 11.44 -11.38 -0.56
C THR A 338 11.07 -12.72 0.10
N MET A 339 10.43 -13.63 -0.62
CA MET A 339 10.15 -14.97 -0.10
C MET A 339 11.43 -15.77 0.13
N LEU A 340 12.42 -15.66 -0.76
CA LEU A 340 13.75 -16.22 -0.52
C LEU A 340 14.34 -15.64 0.77
N ARG A 341 14.27 -14.32 0.97
CA ARG A 341 14.76 -13.67 2.18
C ARG A 341 14.10 -14.21 3.45
N MET A 342 12.78 -14.36 3.44
CA MET A 342 12.03 -14.90 4.57
C MET A 342 12.43 -16.35 4.84
N ALA A 343 12.57 -17.18 3.80
CA ALA A 343 13.03 -18.57 3.94
C ALA A 343 14.42 -18.65 4.55
N VAL A 344 15.37 -17.80 4.13
CA VAL A 344 16.72 -17.72 4.72
C VAL A 344 16.68 -17.40 6.21
N GLU A 345 15.80 -16.50 6.66
CA GLU A 345 15.62 -16.23 8.08
C GLU A 345 15.00 -17.42 8.82
N LEU A 346 13.98 -18.07 8.24
CA LEU A 346 13.31 -19.22 8.84
C LEU A 346 14.20 -20.46 8.94
N VAL A 347 15.19 -20.64 8.05
CA VAL A 347 16.21 -21.70 8.15
C VAL A 347 16.98 -21.66 9.48
N LYS A 348 17.12 -20.47 10.10
CA LYS A 348 17.81 -20.33 11.38
C LYS A 348 17.09 -21.07 12.52
N VAL A 349 15.80 -21.36 12.34
CA VAL A 349 14.95 -22.01 13.34
C VAL A 349 14.51 -23.40 12.87
N ASN A 350 14.24 -23.57 11.58
CA ASN A 350 13.84 -24.85 11.00
C ASN A 350 14.51 -25.08 9.62
N PRO A 351 15.42 -26.06 9.49
CA PRO A 351 16.17 -26.28 8.26
C PRO A 351 15.31 -26.72 7.06
N ILE A 352 14.04 -27.12 7.26
CA ILE A 352 13.15 -27.49 6.15
C ILE A 352 12.95 -26.34 5.14
N TYR A 353 13.07 -25.09 5.59
CA TYR A 353 12.96 -23.90 4.75
C TYR A 353 14.09 -23.75 3.73
N GLU A 354 15.17 -24.53 3.88
CA GLU A 354 16.27 -24.54 2.92
C GLU A 354 15.81 -25.04 1.54
N ASP A 355 14.87 -25.99 1.51
CA ASP A 355 14.33 -26.55 0.27
C ASP A 355 13.52 -25.51 -0.52
N ILE A 356 12.59 -24.84 0.16
CA ILE A 356 11.75 -23.80 -0.46
C ILE A 356 12.56 -22.55 -0.83
N ALA A 357 13.67 -22.26 -0.13
CA ALA A 357 14.60 -21.22 -0.52
C ALA A 357 15.17 -21.47 -1.93
N SER A 358 15.57 -22.70 -2.26
CA SER A 358 16.04 -23.05 -3.60
C SER A 358 14.97 -22.81 -4.68
N LYS A 359 13.69 -23.11 -4.40
CA LYS A 359 12.58 -22.81 -5.31
C LYS A 359 12.50 -21.32 -5.62
N PHE A 360 12.52 -20.46 -4.60
CA PHE A 360 12.36 -19.02 -4.81
C PHE A 360 13.55 -18.41 -5.52
N TYR A 361 14.75 -18.88 -5.20
CA TYR A 361 15.93 -18.48 -5.94
C TYR A 361 15.85 -18.89 -7.42
N LEU A 362 15.48 -20.14 -7.71
CA LEU A 362 15.33 -20.60 -9.09
C LEU A 362 14.26 -19.81 -9.87
N HIS A 363 13.12 -19.56 -9.23
CA HIS A 363 12.05 -18.79 -9.85
C HIS A 363 12.47 -17.34 -10.12
N PHE A 364 13.25 -16.74 -9.21
CA PHE A 364 13.88 -15.45 -9.44
C PHE A 364 14.81 -15.46 -10.67
N LEU A 365 15.60 -16.52 -10.86
CA LEU A 365 16.46 -16.65 -12.05
C LEU A 365 15.64 -16.72 -13.34
N TYR A 366 14.51 -17.44 -13.36
CA TYR A 366 13.63 -17.50 -14.53
C TYR A 366 13.08 -16.13 -14.90
N ILE A 367 12.56 -15.39 -13.92
CA ILE A 367 12.07 -14.01 -14.10
C ILE A 367 13.20 -13.11 -14.60
N SER A 368 14.35 -13.14 -13.92
CA SER A 368 15.51 -12.30 -14.24
C SER A 368 16.07 -12.59 -15.62
N ARG A 369 16.00 -13.85 -16.10
CA ARG A 369 16.35 -14.19 -17.48
C ARG A 369 15.30 -13.65 -18.45
N ALA A 370 14.02 -13.91 -18.20
CA ALA A 370 12.93 -13.58 -19.12
C ALA A 370 12.84 -12.07 -19.38
N ILE A 371 13.06 -11.23 -18.35
CA ILE A 371 13.01 -9.77 -18.49
C ILE A 371 14.23 -9.18 -19.23
N ASN A 372 15.39 -9.85 -19.17
CA ASN A 372 16.67 -9.31 -19.64
C ASN A 372 17.17 -9.91 -20.97
N ILE A 373 16.64 -11.06 -21.37
CA ILE A 373 17.18 -11.84 -22.49
C ILE A 373 16.05 -12.14 -23.47
N GLU A 374 16.28 -11.75 -24.72
CA GLU A 374 15.42 -12.11 -25.84
C GLU A 374 15.33 -13.64 -25.97
N SER A 375 14.12 -14.13 -26.24
CA SER A 375 13.86 -15.54 -26.49
C SER A 375 13.12 -15.72 -27.81
N ASN A 376 13.04 -16.95 -28.31
CA ASN A 376 12.35 -17.21 -29.58
C ASN A 376 10.91 -16.69 -29.47
N HIS A 377 10.60 -15.67 -30.28
CA HIS A 377 9.31 -14.98 -30.37
C HIS A 377 8.99 -13.96 -29.25
N MET A 378 9.96 -13.55 -28.42
CA MET A 378 9.76 -12.52 -27.39
C MET A 378 10.99 -11.62 -27.23
N PRO A 379 10.87 -10.30 -27.44
CA PRO A 379 11.96 -9.39 -27.15
C PRO A 379 12.22 -9.28 -25.64
N SER A 380 13.44 -8.88 -25.30
CA SER A 380 13.79 -8.43 -23.96
C SER A 380 12.98 -7.17 -23.58
N LEU A 381 12.58 -7.05 -22.31
CA LEU A 381 12.00 -5.80 -21.78
C LEU A 381 13.09 -4.75 -21.51
N TRP A 382 14.36 -5.18 -21.43
CA TRP A 382 15.53 -4.30 -21.40
C TRP A 382 15.89 -3.82 -22.81
N ASP A 383 15.99 -2.51 -23.00
CA ASP A 383 16.54 -1.90 -24.20
C ASP A 383 18.01 -1.50 -23.98
N GLU A 384 18.92 -2.15 -24.71
CA GLU A 384 20.35 -1.90 -24.55
C GLU A 384 20.81 -0.51 -25.01
N LYS A 385 20.11 0.07 -25.99
CA LYS A 385 20.44 1.36 -26.61
C LYS A 385 20.03 2.51 -25.69
N GLU A 386 18.80 2.47 -25.19
CA GLU A 386 18.29 3.46 -24.23
C GLU A 386 18.81 3.21 -22.81
N GLY A 387 19.23 1.97 -22.50
CA GLY A 387 19.70 1.61 -21.16
C GLY A 387 18.58 1.66 -20.11
N PHE A 388 17.38 1.24 -20.50
CA PHE A 388 16.17 1.33 -19.69
C PHE A 388 15.21 0.19 -19.99
N TYR A 389 14.30 -0.12 -19.06
CA TYR A 389 13.27 -1.13 -19.26
C TYR A 389 11.96 -0.52 -19.76
N TYR A 390 11.24 -1.27 -20.59
CA TYR A 390 9.98 -0.86 -21.19
C TYR A 390 9.01 -2.04 -21.28
N ASP A 391 7.71 -1.72 -21.28
CA ASP A 391 6.69 -2.68 -21.66
C ASP A 391 6.81 -3.04 -23.16
N VAL A 392 6.34 -4.22 -23.52
CA VAL A 392 6.32 -4.71 -24.90
C VAL A 392 4.90 -5.11 -25.28
N LEU A 393 4.40 -4.54 -26.36
CA LEU A 393 3.14 -4.90 -26.99
C LEU A 393 3.40 -5.82 -28.19
N ILE A 394 2.83 -7.03 -28.14
CA ILE A 394 2.79 -7.97 -29.26
C ILE A 394 1.43 -7.85 -29.94
N LEU A 395 1.42 -7.51 -31.22
CA LEU A 395 0.21 -7.37 -32.03
C LEU A 395 -0.16 -8.72 -32.69
N PRO A 396 -1.45 -9.01 -32.93
CA PRO A 396 -1.87 -10.31 -33.49
C PRO A 396 -1.25 -10.65 -34.84
N GLU A 397 -0.93 -9.65 -35.66
CA GLU A 397 -0.23 -9.80 -36.94
C GLU A 397 1.25 -10.18 -36.81
N GLY A 398 1.74 -10.40 -35.58
CA GLY A 398 3.14 -10.76 -35.29
C GLY A 398 4.08 -9.56 -35.13
N GLY A 399 3.54 -8.33 -35.18
CA GLY A 399 4.28 -7.10 -34.92
C GLY A 399 4.64 -6.98 -33.43
N CYS A 400 5.81 -6.43 -33.14
CA CYS A 400 6.28 -6.22 -31.77
C CYS A 400 6.69 -4.75 -31.58
N LYS A 401 6.15 -4.09 -30.56
CA LYS A 401 6.44 -2.69 -30.23
C LYS A 401 6.86 -2.55 -28.76
N SER A 402 8.07 -2.05 -28.54
CA SER A 402 8.47 -1.61 -27.20
C SER A 402 7.88 -0.23 -26.92
N LEU A 403 7.16 -0.10 -25.81
CA LEU A 403 6.48 1.12 -25.40
C LEU A 403 7.48 2.06 -24.71
N LYS A 404 8.07 2.99 -25.48
CA LYS A 404 9.17 3.85 -25.03
C LYS A 404 8.75 5.01 -24.11
N VAL A 405 7.98 4.68 -23.08
CA VAL A 405 7.59 5.58 -22.00
C VAL A 405 8.59 5.42 -20.85
N LYS A 406 9.41 6.44 -20.60
CA LYS A 406 10.33 6.47 -19.45
C LYS A 406 9.52 6.81 -18.19
N SER A 407 8.93 5.80 -17.57
CA SER A 407 8.16 5.94 -16.31
C SER A 407 8.73 5.08 -15.19
N LEU A 408 8.13 5.16 -14.00
CA LEU A 408 8.44 4.26 -12.88
C LEU A 408 8.33 2.78 -13.27
N VAL A 409 7.52 2.43 -14.27
CA VAL A 409 7.42 1.07 -14.81
C VAL A 409 8.80 0.50 -15.14
N GLY A 410 9.64 1.29 -15.84
CA GLY A 410 11.00 0.91 -16.19
C GLY A 410 12.03 1.00 -15.04
N LEU A 411 11.63 1.54 -13.89
CA LEU A 411 12.43 1.62 -12.67
C LEU A 411 12.09 0.51 -11.66
N ILE A 412 10.90 -0.11 -11.72
CA ILE A 412 10.52 -1.23 -10.83
C ILE A 412 11.54 -2.39 -10.85
N PRO A 413 12.19 -2.76 -11.98
CA PRO A 413 13.27 -3.76 -11.97
C PRO A 413 14.38 -3.50 -10.93
N LEU A 414 14.67 -2.24 -10.61
CA LEU A 414 15.64 -1.85 -9.58
C LEU A 414 15.27 -2.36 -8.18
N LEU A 415 13.97 -2.55 -7.93
CA LEU A 415 13.42 -2.88 -6.62
C LEU A 415 13.59 -4.36 -6.27
N ALA A 416 13.75 -5.21 -7.28
CA ALA A 416 13.95 -6.65 -7.16
C ALA A 416 15.40 -6.99 -6.76
N VAL A 417 15.83 -6.53 -5.59
CA VAL A 417 17.19 -6.67 -5.07
C VAL A 417 17.22 -7.19 -3.62
N MET A 418 18.15 -8.11 -3.35
CA MET A 418 18.50 -8.57 -2.01
C MET A 418 19.95 -9.08 -1.92
N THR A 419 20.54 -9.04 -0.72
CA THR A 419 21.91 -9.52 -0.43
C THR A 419 21.95 -10.74 0.51
N ILE A 420 22.61 -11.84 0.18
CA ILE A 420 22.76 -12.97 1.11
C ILE A 420 24.09 -12.83 1.85
N GLU A 421 24.05 -12.89 3.19
CA GLU A 421 25.25 -12.85 4.04
C GLU A 421 26.01 -14.17 3.92
N MET A 422 27.34 -14.11 4.03
CA MET A 422 28.19 -15.31 3.91
C MET A 422 27.86 -16.35 4.99
N GLU A 423 27.52 -15.90 6.19
CA GLU A 423 27.13 -16.76 7.32
C GLU A 423 25.86 -17.57 7.04
N ASP A 424 24.87 -16.95 6.37
CA ASP A 424 23.63 -17.62 5.98
C ASP A 424 23.94 -18.70 4.92
N LEU A 425 24.79 -18.40 3.94
CA LEU A 425 25.22 -19.37 2.92
C LEU A 425 25.96 -20.57 3.51
N GLN A 426 26.83 -20.34 4.49
CA GLN A 426 27.55 -21.41 5.20
C GLN A 426 26.60 -22.35 5.96
N ARG A 427 25.47 -21.83 6.43
CA ARG A 427 24.41 -22.61 7.09
C ARG A 427 23.59 -23.44 6.09
N MET A 428 23.30 -22.87 4.91
CA MET A 428 22.47 -23.50 3.87
C MET A 428 23.31 -24.32 2.88
N LYS A 429 23.88 -25.44 3.35
CA LYS A 429 24.77 -26.29 2.53
C LYS A 429 24.06 -26.93 1.33
N ASN A 430 22.81 -27.39 1.48
CA ASN A 430 22.05 -27.98 0.38
C ASN A 430 21.58 -26.93 -0.62
N PHE A 431 21.23 -25.73 -0.16
CA PHE A 431 20.96 -24.60 -1.04
C PHE A 431 22.19 -24.29 -1.91
N CYS A 432 23.38 -24.20 -1.28
CA CYS A 432 24.64 -23.96 -1.99
C CYS A 432 24.95 -25.07 -3.00
N LYS A 433 24.73 -26.35 -2.66
CA LYS A 433 24.89 -27.47 -3.62
C LYS A 433 23.96 -27.34 -4.82
N ARG A 434 22.68 -27.02 -4.58
CA ARG A 434 21.70 -26.83 -5.67
C ARG A 434 22.03 -25.63 -6.53
N LEU A 435 22.49 -24.55 -5.91
CA LEU A 435 22.98 -23.37 -6.61
C LEU A 435 24.11 -23.74 -7.56
N SER A 436 25.16 -24.42 -7.08
CA SER A 436 26.26 -24.88 -7.93
C SER A 436 25.78 -25.79 -9.05
N TRP A 437 24.83 -26.70 -8.77
CA TRP A 437 24.25 -27.56 -9.80
C TRP A 437 23.57 -26.75 -10.91
N PHE A 438 22.75 -25.74 -10.57
CA PHE A 438 22.09 -24.89 -11.57
C PHE A 438 23.09 -24.10 -12.39
N GLU A 439 24.16 -23.59 -11.78
CA GLU A 439 25.18 -22.86 -12.51
C GLU A 439 25.92 -23.75 -13.52
N ASP A 440 26.23 -24.98 -13.13
CA ASP A 440 26.98 -25.92 -13.97
C ASP A 440 26.11 -26.51 -15.09
N HIS A 441 24.81 -26.70 -14.86
CA HIS A 441 23.90 -27.39 -15.79
C HIS A 441 22.94 -26.45 -16.54
N ARG A 442 22.73 -25.22 -16.03
CA ARG A 442 21.83 -24.20 -16.58
C ARG A 442 22.53 -22.84 -16.70
N PRO A 443 23.68 -22.76 -17.41
CA PRO A 443 24.39 -21.49 -17.63
C PRO A 443 23.54 -20.46 -18.39
N ASP A 444 22.52 -20.92 -19.13
CA ASP A 444 21.52 -20.08 -19.77
C ASP A 444 20.73 -19.21 -18.76
N LEU A 445 20.47 -19.71 -17.55
CA LEU A 445 19.77 -18.96 -16.50
C LEU A 445 20.67 -17.98 -15.75
N CYS A 446 21.99 -18.16 -15.84
CA CYS A 446 22.96 -17.42 -15.05
C CYS A 446 23.71 -16.35 -15.87
N CYS A 447 23.51 -16.28 -17.18
CA CYS A 447 24.13 -15.27 -18.03
C CYS A 447 23.34 -13.95 -17.98
N LYS A 448 24.04 -12.80 -18.03
CA LYS A 448 23.46 -11.44 -18.06
C LYS A 448 22.53 -11.06 -16.90
N ILE A 449 22.66 -11.73 -15.76
CA ILE A 449 22.00 -11.40 -14.50
C ILE A 449 23.04 -11.15 -13.40
N ALA A 450 22.64 -10.57 -12.27
CA ALA A 450 23.56 -10.35 -11.16
C ALA A 450 24.12 -11.68 -10.64
N SER A 451 25.43 -11.90 -10.83
CA SER A 451 26.07 -13.16 -10.48
C SER A 451 26.20 -13.33 -8.98
N ILE A 452 25.60 -14.40 -8.45
CA ILE A 452 25.76 -14.82 -7.06
C ILE A 452 27.16 -15.40 -6.78
N LYS A 453 28.01 -15.63 -7.80
CA LYS A 453 29.40 -16.06 -7.60
C LYS A 453 30.31 -14.91 -7.19
N LYS A 454 30.07 -13.71 -7.76
CA LYS A 454 30.89 -12.53 -7.47
C LYS A 454 30.65 -12.12 -6.02
N PRO A 455 31.66 -12.18 -5.13
CA PRO A 455 31.52 -11.66 -3.79
C PRO A 455 31.50 -10.13 -3.83
N GLY A 456 30.60 -9.53 -3.07
CA GLY A 456 30.63 -8.12 -2.73
C GLY A 456 31.41 -7.89 -1.42
N VAL A 457 31.18 -6.73 -0.81
CA VAL A 457 31.70 -6.38 0.51
C VAL A 457 31.36 -7.50 1.51
N ASN A 458 32.34 -7.90 2.32
CA ASN A 458 32.24 -8.98 3.31
C ASN A 458 31.82 -10.35 2.73
N GLY A 459 32.09 -10.61 1.44
CA GLY A 459 31.73 -11.89 0.82
C GLY A 459 30.23 -12.06 0.58
N ARG A 460 29.43 -10.98 0.67
CA ARG A 460 27.99 -11.02 0.38
C ARG A 460 27.73 -11.39 -1.05
N ARG A 461 26.57 -12.00 -1.29
CA ARG A 461 26.10 -12.30 -2.64
C ARG A 461 24.89 -11.47 -3.02
N LEU A 462 24.80 -11.08 -4.28
CA LEU A 462 23.71 -10.26 -4.81
C LEU A 462 22.70 -11.15 -5.54
N VAL A 463 21.41 -10.94 -5.25
CA VAL A 463 20.29 -11.45 -6.03
C VAL A 463 19.55 -10.22 -6.53
N SER A 464 19.65 -9.94 -7.83
CA SER A 464 19.10 -8.73 -8.45
C SER A 464 18.75 -8.97 -9.92
N ILE A 465 17.64 -8.40 -10.37
CA ILE A 465 17.30 -8.36 -11.81
C ILE A 465 18.30 -7.48 -12.57
N VAL A 466 18.73 -6.40 -11.93
CA VAL A 466 19.65 -5.41 -12.48
C VAL A 466 21.07 -5.75 -12.05
N ASP A 467 21.94 -6.02 -13.02
CA ASP A 467 23.38 -6.18 -12.80
C ASP A 467 24.09 -4.82 -12.65
N GLU A 468 25.41 -4.84 -12.40
CA GLU A 468 26.19 -3.62 -12.17
C GLU A 468 26.16 -2.65 -13.37
N ASP A 469 26.19 -3.16 -14.60
CA ASP A 469 26.22 -2.36 -15.82
C ASP A 469 24.87 -1.69 -16.09
N LYS A 470 23.78 -2.47 -15.97
CA LYS A 470 22.42 -1.95 -16.07
C LYS A 470 22.13 -0.94 -14.96
N LEU A 471 22.62 -1.19 -13.75
CA LEU A 471 22.47 -0.26 -12.63
C LEU A 471 23.09 1.10 -12.97
N ARG A 472 24.30 1.13 -13.54
CA ARG A 472 24.92 2.39 -13.98
C ARG A 472 24.12 3.11 -15.06
N LYS A 473 23.56 2.37 -16.03
CA LYS A 473 22.71 2.94 -17.10
C LYS A 473 21.42 3.55 -16.53
N ILE A 474 20.73 2.81 -15.66
CA ILE A 474 19.50 3.28 -15.00
C ILE A 474 19.78 4.51 -14.13
N LEU A 475 20.85 4.51 -13.34
CA LEU A 475 21.18 5.63 -12.45
C LEU A 475 21.52 6.92 -13.21
N LYS A 476 22.06 6.84 -14.43
CA LYS A 476 22.25 8.01 -15.30
C LYS A 476 20.93 8.66 -15.72
N ILE A 477 19.84 7.90 -15.79
CA ILE A 477 18.51 8.42 -16.15
C ILE A 477 17.75 8.82 -14.87
N LEU A 478 17.81 8.00 -13.82
CA LEU A 478 17.13 8.25 -12.55
C LEU A 478 17.62 9.54 -11.87
N LEU A 479 18.92 9.82 -11.94
CA LEU A 479 19.56 10.94 -11.24
C LEU A 479 19.76 12.19 -12.13
N ASP A 480 19.19 12.19 -13.35
CA ASP A 480 19.17 13.35 -14.23
C ASP A 480 17.96 14.24 -13.91
N GLU A 481 18.21 15.53 -13.68
CA GLU A 481 17.17 16.49 -13.35
C GLU A 481 16.24 16.84 -14.53
N LYS A 482 16.68 16.56 -15.76
CA LYS A 482 15.89 16.65 -16.99
C LYS A 482 14.98 15.43 -17.20
N GLU A 483 15.22 14.36 -16.45
CA GLU A 483 14.45 13.12 -16.50
C GLU A 483 13.67 12.95 -15.18
N PHE A 484 14.13 12.10 -14.27
CA PHE A 484 13.37 11.69 -13.09
C PHE A 484 13.68 12.50 -11.82
N LEU A 485 14.91 12.98 -11.64
CA LEU A 485 15.30 13.64 -10.39
C LEU A 485 14.70 15.04 -10.32
N SER A 486 13.94 15.32 -9.27
CA SER A 486 13.38 16.66 -9.03
C SER A 486 13.95 17.24 -7.73
N PRO A 487 13.72 18.54 -7.45
CA PRO A 487 13.98 19.11 -6.13
C PRO A 487 13.19 18.45 -4.98
N TYR A 488 12.16 17.65 -5.29
CA TYR A 488 11.21 17.10 -4.33
C TYR A 488 11.19 15.56 -4.27
N GLY A 489 12.12 14.88 -4.97
CA GLY A 489 12.18 13.41 -5.08
C GLY A 489 12.16 12.90 -6.53
N ILE A 490 11.89 11.61 -6.71
CA ILE A 490 11.84 10.93 -8.02
C ILE A 490 10.42 11.02 -8.59
N ARG A 491 10.30 11.60 -9.79
CA ARG A 491 9.04 11.74 -10.55
C ARG A 491 8.48 10.39 -10.99
N SER A 492 7.17 10.32 -11.21
CA SER A 492 6.52 9.11 -11.71
C SER A 492 6.81 8.84 -13.20
N ILE A 493 7.03 9.89 -13.98
CA ILE A 493 7.48 9.82 -15.37
C ILE A 493 8.61 10.84 -15.60
N ALA A 494 9.46 10.56 -16.58
CA ALA A 494 10.54 11.44 -16.94
C ALA A 494 10.02 12.78 -17.49
N LYS A 495 10.60 13.89 -17.00
CA LYS A 495 10.22 15.25 -17.38
C LYS A 495 10.39 15.53 -18.88
N SER A 496 11.30 14.83 -19.56
CA SER A 496 11.52 14.95 -21.00
C SER A 496 10.28 14.64 -21.85
N HIS A 497 9.31 13.88 -21.34
CA HIS A 497 8.04 13.62 -22.03
C HIS A 497 7.16 14.87 -22.19
N GLY A 498 7.44 15.98 -21.48
CA GLY A 498 6.73 17.24 -21.71
C GLY A 498 7.12 17.93 -23.02
N GLU A 499 8.40 17.84 -23.42
CA GLU A 499 8.87 18.37 -24.71
C GLU A 499 8.76 17.33 -25.83
N HIS A 500 8.86 16.04 -25.47
CA HIS A 500 8.82 14.91 -26.39
C HIS A 500 7.81 13.85 -25.91
N PRO A 501 6.50 14.09 -26.06
CA PRO A 501 5.48 13.10 -25.71
C PRO A 501 5.73 11.79 -26.44
N TYR A 502 5.51 10.66 -25.76
CA TYR A 502 5.49 9.37 -26.42
C TYR A 502 4.18 9.22 -27.18
N ILE A 503 4.26 8.81 -28.45
CA ILE A 503 3.09 8.61 -29.32
C ILE A 503 3.06 7.15 -29.78
N LEU A 504 1.89 6.53 -29.68
CA LEU A 504 1.64 5.18 -30.15
C LEU A 504 0.46 5.17 -31.14
N ASP A 505 0.77 4.88 -32.40
CA ASP A 505 -0.22 4.59 -33.43
C ASP A 505 -0.40 3.08 -33.60
N VAL A 506 -1.62 2.60 -33.40
CA VAL A 506 -2.01 1.20 -33.62
C VAL A 506 -3.36 1.18 -34.34
N GLY A 507 -3.34 0.85 -35.63
CA GLY A 507 -4.55 0.85 -36.46
C GLY A 507 -5.06 2.26 -36.68
N THR A 508 -6.32 2.52 -36.31
CA THR A 508 -6.93 3.85 -36.37
C THR A 508 -6.87 4.61 -35.03
N SER A 509 -6.35 3.99 -33.98
CA SER A 509 -6.24 4.58 -32.65
C SER A 509 -4.90 5.30 -32.48
N HIS A 510 -4.96 6.50 -31.89
CA HIS A 510 -3.82 7.33 -31.55
C HIS A 510 -3.77 7.52 -30.03
N TYR A 511 -2.65 7.19 -29.42
CA TYR A 511 -2.44 7.31 -27.98
C TYR A 511 -1.20 8.15 -27.70
N SER A 512 -1.22 8.93 -26.61
CA SER A 512 -0.05 9.68 -26.16
C SER A 512 0.16 9.64 -24.65
N VAL A 513 1.42 9.79 -24.25
CA VAL A 513 1.85 10.02 -22.87
C VAL A 513 2.80 11.20 -22.84
N ASP A 514 2.42 12.22 -22.10
CA ASP A 514 3.17 13.45 -21.84
C ASP A 514 3.53 13.58 -20.33
N TYR A 515 4.08 14.73 -19.96
CA TYR A 515 4.44 15.06 -18.58
C TYR A 515 3.45 16.07 -17.97
N GLU A 516 2.71 15.62 -16.95
CA GLU A 516 1.65 16.33 -16.25
C GLU A 516 2.03 16.46 -14.75
N PRO A 517 2.74 17.51 -14.32
CA PRO A 517 3.21 17.63 -12.93
C PRO A 517 2.11 17.92 -11.90
N GLY A 518 0.88 18.22 -12.34
CA GLY A 518 -0.25 18.62 -11.50
C GLY A 518 -1.43 17.66 -11.66
N GLU A 519 -2.58 18.19 -12.08
CA GLU A 519 -3.78 17.38 -12.37
C GLU A 519 -3.63 16.63 -13.71
N SER A 520 -4.19 15.43 -13.78
CA SER A 520 -4.25 14.64 -15.02
C SER A 520 -5.11 15.36 -16.07
N THR A 521 -4.67 15.39 -17.32
CA THR A 521 -5.50 15.91 -18.43
C THR A 521 -6.43 14.84 -19.01
N ASP A 522 -6.19 13.58 -18.64
CA ASP A 522 -7.01 12.41 -18.97
C ASP A 522 -7.87 11.97 -17.77
N ARG A 523 -9.04 11.39 -18.06
CA ARG A 523 -9.97 10.80 -17.09
C ARG A 523 -9.86 9.27 -17.03
N LEU A 524 -8.79 8.66 -17.53
CA LEU A 524 -8.46 7.24 -17.25
C LEU A 524 -8.65 6.96 -15.74
N PHE A 525 -9.51 5.99 -15.41
CA PHE A 525 -9.91 5.62 -14.04
C PHE A 525 -10.73 6.65 -13.23
N GLY A 526 -11.24 7.72 -13.87
CA GLY A 526 -12.36 8.53 -13.37
C GLY A 526 -12.09 9.45 -12.17
N GLY A 527 -10.84 9.60 -11.72
CA GLY A 527 -10.46 10.43 -10.57
C GLY A 527 -9.31 11.41 -10.87
N ASN A 528 -8.87 12.14 -9.83
CA ASN A 528 -7.71 13.06 -9.88
C ASN A 528 -6.36 12.33 -9.71
N SER A 529 -6.34 11.00 -9.75
CA SER A 529 -5.13 10.19 -9.63
C SER A 529 -4.21 10.43 -10.82
N ASN A 530 -2.97 10.84 -10.56
CA ASN A 530 -2.02 11.19 -11.62
C ASN A 530 -0.62 10.60 -11.37
N TRP A 531 -0.18 9.77 -12.31
CA TRP A 531 1.10 9.10 -12.39
C TRP A 531 1.96 9.59 -13.58
N ARG A 532 1.59 10.69 -14.24
CA ARG A 532 2.34 11.29 -15.36
C ARG A 532 3.19 12.48 -14.96
N GLY A 533 3.65 12.56 -13.73
CA GLY A 533 4.57 13.60 -13.29
C GLY A 533 4.77 13.71 -11.78
N PRO A 534 3.70 13.56 -10.96
CA PRO A 534 3.80 13.69 -9.51
C PRO A 534 4.79 12.72 -8.86
N ILE A 535 5.16 13.04 -7.63
CA ILE A 535 6.13 12.27 -6.84
C ILE A 535 5.36 11.48 -5.80
N TRP A 536 5.54 10.17 -5.82
CA TRP A 536 4.86 9.25 -4.94
C TRP A 536 5.82 8.69 -3.89
N MET A 537 5.54 8.98 -2.62
CA MET A 537 6.35 8.56 -1.47
C MET A 537 6.56 7.03 -1.41
N PRO A 538 5.53 6.17 -1.62
CA PRO A 538 5.70 4.71 -1.54
C PRO A 538 6.81 4.17 -2.45
N ILE A 539 6.83 4.58 -3.72
CA ILE A 539 7.84 4.11 -4.68
C ILE A 539 9.21 4.72 -4.39
N ASN A 540 9.27 5.99 -4.00
CA ASN A 540 10.53 6.63 -3.59
C ASN A 540 11.19 5.90 -2.41
N ILE A 541 10.41 5.47 -1.42
CA ILE A 541 10.92 4.67 -0.29
C ILE A 541 11.51 3.34 -0.78
N LEU A 542 10.85 2.66 -1.71
CA LEU A 542 11.37 1.40 -2.28
C LEU A 542 12.67 1.63 -3.07
N ILE A 543 12.78 2.73 -3.83
CA ILE A 543 14.01 3.11 -4.54
C ILE A 543 15.14 3.36 -3.54
N ILE A 544 14.89 4.16 -2.50
CA ILE A 544 15.86 4.45 -1.43
C ILE A 544 16.35 3.15 -0.79
N GLU A 545 15.43 2.24 -0.40
CA GLU A 545 15.82 0.96 0.20
C GLU A 545 16.64 0.09 -0.78
N SER A 546 16.33 0.15 -2.07
CA SER A 546 17.04 -0.62 -3.10
C SER A 546 18.46 -0.11 -3.30
N LEU A 547 18.66 1.21 -3.35
CA LEU A 547 19.99 1.83 -3.40
C LEU A 547 20.84 1.44 -2.19
N GLN A 548 20.25 1.40 -0.99
CA GLN A 548 20.92 0.95 0.23
C GLN A 548 21.32 -0.53 0.16
N LYS A 549 20.45 -1.40 -0.39
CA LYS A 549 20.78 -2.82 -0.60
C LYS A 549 21.91 -3.01 -1.61
N PHE A 550 21.92 -2.24 -2.70
CA PHE A 550 23.04 -2.26 -3.65
C PHE A 550 24.33 -1.74 -3.01
N HIS A 551 24.27 -0.66 -2.22
CA HIS A 551 25.42 -0.15 -1.45
C HIS A 551 25.99 -1.23 -0.52
N HIS A 552 25.12 -1.94 0.21
CA HIS A 552 25.53 -2.99 1.14
C HIS A 552 26.33 -4.14 0.48
N TYR A 553 26.16 -4.33 -0.83
CA TYR A 553 26.92 -5.27 -1.65
C TYR A 553 28.13 -4.63 -2.35
N LEU A 554 27.96 -3.46 -3.00
CA LEU A 554 28.98 -2.82 -3.84
C LEU A 554 30.00 -1.98 -3.05
N GLY A 555 29.62 -1.47 -1.88
CA GLY A 555 30.44 -0.62 -1.02
C GLY A 555 30.69 0.78 -1.57
N ASP A 556 31.58 1.51 -0.89
CA ASP A 556 31.86 2.93 -1.12
C ASP A 556 32.62 3.21 -2.43
N SER A 557 33.23 2.19 -3.03
CA SER A 557 33.96 2.30 -4.29
C SER A 557 33.03 2.46 -5.50
N PHE A 558 31.79 1.95 -5.42
CA PHE A 558 30.83 2.16 -6.48
C PHE A 558 30.23 3.56 -6.36
N LYS A 559 30.68 4.45 -7.24
CA LYS A 559 30.20 5.84 -7.31
C LYS A 559 29.49 6.13 -8.63
N VAL A 560 28.50 7.01 -8.54
CA VAL A 560 27.75 7.55 -9.67
C VAL A 560 27.64 9.07 -9.52
N GLU A 561 27.44 9.75 -10.63
CA GLU A 561 27.23 11.19 -10.64
C GLU A 561 25.82 11.51 -10.11
N CYS A 562 25.71 12.42 -9.13
CA CYS A 562 24.43 12.79 -8.53
C CYS A 562 24.44 14.25 -8.02
N PRO A 563 23.63 15.14 -8.61
CA PRO A 563 22.84 14.95 -9.85
C PRO A 563 23.72 14.70 -11.08
N VAL A 564 23.17 14.08 -12.13
CA VAL A 564 23.88 13.92 -13.41
C VAL A 564 24.22 15.30 -14.00
N GLY A 565 25.43 15.44 -14.55
CA GLY A 565 25.98 16.71 -15.03
C GLY A 565 26.61 17.62 -13.96
N SER A 566 26.51 17.28 -12.68
CA SER A 566 27.07 18.09 -11.57
C SER A 566 28.57 17.90 -11.32
N LYS A 567 29.17 16.86 -11.90
CA LYS A 567 30.52 16.34 -11.61
C LYS A 567 30.72 15.87 -10.16
N ARG A 568 29.66 15.78 -9.36
CA ARG A 568 29.69 15.27 -7.98
C ARG A 568 29.43 13.76 -7.99
N PHE A 569 30.40 12.98 -7.56
CA PHE A 569 30.30 11.52 -7.50
C PHE A 569 30.04 11.05 -6.08
N LEU A 570 28.90 10.37 -5.89
CA LEU A 570 28.41 9.86 -4.62
C LEU A 570 28.33 8.33 -4.67
N ASN A 571 28.53 7.68 -3.52
CA ASN A 571 28.20 6.27 -3.38
C ASN A 571 26.66 6.08 -3.24
N LEU A 572 26.18 4.85 -3.38
CA LEU A 572 24.72 4.60 -3.39
C LEU A 572 24.01 4.90 -2.06
N TRP A 573 24.72 4.84 -0.93
CA TRP A 573 24.16 5.27 0.35
C TRP A 573 23.93 6.78 0.37
N GLU A 574 24.93 7.56 -0.04
CA GLU A 574 24.84 9.02 -0.16
C GLU A 574 23.76 9.45 -1.16
N VAL A 575 23.61 8.76 -2.29
CA VAL A 575 22.51 9.00 -3.24
C VAL A 575 21.16 8.74 -2.58
N SER A 576 21.01 7.66 -1.80
CA SER A 576 19.76 7.38 -1.07
C SER A 576 19.41 8.50 -0.07
N GLN A 577 20.42 9.11 0.56
CA GLN A 577 20.26 10.25 1.46
C GLN A 577 19.88 11.53 0.71
N GLU A 578 20.45 11.77 -0.47
CA GLU A 578 20.11 12.91 -1.32
C GLU A 578 18.63 12.85 -1.75
N ILE A 579 18.13 11.68 -2.16
CA ILE A 579 16.71 11.51 -2.49
C ILE A 579 15.84 11.69 -1.24
N SER A 580 16.24 11.12 -0.11
CA SER A 580 15.51 11.26 1.16
C SER A 580 15.37 12.72 1.59
N LYS A 581 16.44 13.52 1.44
CA LYS A 581 16.44 14.96 1.76
C LYS A 581 15.57 15.79 0.85
N ARG A 582 15.28 15.34 -0.37
CA ARG A 582 14.39 16.03 -1.30
C ARG A 582 12.92 15.77 -0.97
N LEU A 583 12.61 14.66 -0.31
CA LEU A 583 11.25 14.28 0.10
C LEU A 583 10.81 14.92 1.43
N LEU A 584 11.76 15.44 2.21
CA LEU A 584 11.57 16.10 3.51
C LEU A 584 11.75 17.61 3.34
#